data_AF-A0A920JUY7-F1
#
_entry.id   AF-A0A920JUY7-F1
#
_cell.length_a   1.000
_cell.length_b   1.000
_cell.length_c   1.000
_cell.angle_alpha   90.00
_cell.angle_beta   90.00
_cell.angle_gamma   90.00
#
_symmetry.space_group_name_H-M   'P 1'
#
loop_
_entity.id
_entity.type
_entity.pdbx_description
1 polymer ?
#
loop_
_entity_poly.entity_id
_entity_poly.type
_entity_poly.pdbx_seq_one_letter_code
_entity_poly.pdbx_strand_id
1 'polypeptide(L)'
;MLTCKEDQIAHIPAGRKRDYLYQISYQEFLKKDLKITEDEVFSVLQDLTIDSGVGIDSVSALGALDYAGLPGWDAAGLPEAEQSEPYIHHFPDGNSTIARKLVCRLIPDLVQVIL
;
A
#
# COMPACT_ATOMS: atom_id res chain seq x y z
N MET A 1 2.68 7.34 -20.26
CA MET A 1 3.17 6.02 -19.81
C MET A 1 2.58 5.60 -18.46
N LEU A 2 2.51 6.45 -17.44
CA LEU A 2 1.94 6.11 -16.12
C LEU A 2 0.41 5.80 -16.13
N THR A 3 -0.29 6.18 -17.19
CA THR A 3 -1.73 5.93 -17.43
C THR A 3 -1.98 4.86 -18.50
N CYS A 4 -0.94 4.11 -18.88
CA CYS A 4 -1.06 3.05 -19.88
C CYS A 4 -1.99 1.94 -19.35
N LYS A 5 -3.00 1.60 -20.14
CA LYS A 5 -3.98 0.54 -19.83
C LYS A 5 -3.60 -0.82 -20.43
N GLU A 6 -2.54 -0.86 -21.22
CA GLU A 6 -2.06 -2.08 -21.86
C GLU A 6 -0.99 -2.73 -21.00
N ASP A 7 -1.09 -4.04 -20.86
CA ASP A 7 -0.14 -4.88 -20.14
C ASP A 7 1.27 -4.83 -20.77
N GLN A 8 2.17 -4.07 -20.16
CA GLN A 8 3.56 -3.88 -20.61
C GLN A 8 4.46 -5.07 -20.26
N ILE A 9 4.01 -5.96 -19.37
CA ILE A 9 4.74 -7.18 -18.97
C ILE A 9 4.01 -8.46 -19.42
N ALA A 10 3.32 -8.40 -20.57
CA ALA A 10 2.59 -9.54 -21.14
C ALA A 10 3.45 -10.78 -21.44
N HIS A 11 4.78 -10.61 -21.52
CA HIS A 11 5.74 -11.71 -21.64
C HIS A 11 5.86 -12.56 -20.36
N ILE A 12 5.35 -12.07 -19.23
CA ILE A 12 5.30 -12.77 -17.95
C ILE A 12 3.90 -13.40 -17.80
N PRO A 13 3.81 -14.73 -17.57
CA PRO A 13 2.53 -15.39 -17.34
C PRO A 13 1.76 -14.76 -16.18
N ALA A 14 0.43 -14.59 -16.32
CA ALA A 14 -0.41 -13.89 -15.34
C ALA A 14 -0.19 -14.34 -13.88
N GLY A 15 -0.13 -15.66 -13.64
CA GLY A 15 0.10 -16.23 -12.31
C GLY A 15 1.50 -15.98 -11.70
N ARG A 16 2.45 -15.45 -12.48
CA ARG A 16 3.82 -15.14 -12.04
C ARG A 16 4.12 -13.64 -11.96
N LYS A 17 3.17 -12.78 -12.35
CA LYS A 17 3.37 -11.33 -12.35
C LYS A 17 3.54 -10.75 -10.97
N ARG A 18 2.71 -11.19 -10.01
CA ARG A 18 2.83 -10.76 -8.61
C ARG A 18 4.21 -11.11 -8.03
N ASP A 19 4.66 -12.35 -8.25
CA ASP A 19 5.99 -12.79 -7.79
C ASP A 19 7.13 -11.98 -8.43
N TYR A 20 7.03 -11.70 -9.74
CA TYR A 20 8.00 -10.87 -10.44
C TYR A 20 8.06 -9.45 -9.86
N LEU A 21 6.91 -8.79 -9.73
CA LEU A 21 6.80 -7.42 -9.20
C LEU A 21 7.21 -7.33 -7.73
N TYR A 22 7.10 -8.44 -6.98
CA TYR A 22 7.61 -8.51 -5.61
C TYR A 22 9.15 -8.55 -5.56
N GLN A 23 9.80 -9.09 -6.59
CA GLN A 23 11.25 -9.29 -6.63
C GLN A 23 12.04 -8.09 -7.17
N ILE A 24 11.40 -7.19 -7.91
CA ILE A 24 12.03 -5.99 -8.46
C ILE A 24 11.57 -4.74 -7.72
N SER A 25 12.40 -3.69 -7.74
CA SER A 25 11.98 -2.40 -7.20
C SER A 25 10.99 -1.71 -8.13
N TYR A 26 10.21 -0.78 -7.57
CA TYR A 26 9.29 0.02 -8.38
C TYR A 26 10.03 0.86 -9.42
N GLN A 27 11.21 1.41 -9.08
CA GLN A 27 12.04 2.12 -10.04
C GLN A 27 12.51 1.23 -11.19
N GLU A 28 12.90 -0.03 -10.91
CA GLU A 28 13.29 -1.00 -11.93
C GLU A 28 12.12 -1.30 -12.88
N PHE A 29 10.91 -1.50 -12.34
CA PHE A 29 9.69 -1.66 -13.14
C PHE A 29 9.45 -0.47 -14.09
N LEU A 30 9.53 0.76 -13.57
CA LEU A 30 9.35 1.97 -14.37
C LEU A 30 10.39 2.09 -15.50
N LYS A 31 11.66 1.81 -15.21
CA LYS A 31 12.75 1.93 -16.19
C LYS A 31 12.75 0.80 -17.21
N LYS A 32 12.69 -0.45 -16.72
CA LYS A 32 12.88 -1.64 -17.54
C LYS A 32 11.61 -2.03 -18.28
N ASP A 33 10.47 -2.01 -17.62
CA ASP A 33 9.22 -2.53 -18.18
C ASP A 33 8.40 -1.41 -18.83
N LEU A 34 8.32 -0.23 -18.20
CA LEU A 34 7.59 0.92 -18.76
C LEU A 34 8.47 1.84 -19.61
N LYS A 35 9.79 1.62 -19.67
CA LYS A 35 10.74 2.42 -20.47
C LYS A 35 10.73 3.92 -20.15
N ILE A 36 10.40 4.29 -18.91
CA ILE A 36 10.48 5.68 -18.44
C ILE A 36 11.95 6.06 -18.29
N THR A 37 12.31 7.21 -18.83
CA THR A 37 13.69 7.73 -18.83
C THR A 37 13.81 9.10 -18.17
N GLU A 38 12.68 9.73 -17.87
CA GLU A 38 12.57 11.07 -17.33
C GLU A 38 12.86 11.06 -15.82
N ASP A 39 13.99 11.64 -15.41
CA ASP A 39 14.41 11.67 -14.00
C ASP A 39 13.41 12.41 -13.09
N GLU A 40 12.68 13.38 -13.65
CA GLU A 40 11.61 14.11 -12.97
C GLU A 40 10.47 13.20 -12.51
N VAL A 41 10.20 12.10 -13.22
CA VAL A 41 9.20 11.12 -12.80
C VAL A 41 9.68 10.37 -11.56
N PHE A 42 10.95 9.99 -11.51
CA PHE A 42 11.51 9.30 -10.34
C PHE A 42 11.54 10.22 -9.12
N SER A 43 11.91 11.50 -9.29
CA SER A 43 11.98 12.45 -8.18
C SER A 43 10.61 12.71 -7.56
N VAL A 44 9.55 12.84 -8.37
CA VAL A 44 8.18 13.02 -7.88
C VAL A 44 7.69 11.79 -7.12
N LEU A 45 8.05 10.58 -7.56
CA LEU A 45 7.57 9.34 -6.97
C LEU A 45 8.40 8.87 -5.75
N GLN A 46 9.64 9.34 -5.61
CA GLN A 46 10.62 8.85 -4.65
C GLN A 46 10.11 8.79 -3.20
N ASP A 47 9.40 9.83 -2.76
CA ASP A 47 8.94 9.97 -1.38
C ASP A 47 7.50 9.51 -1.16
N LEU A 48 6.81 9.05 -2.21
CA LEU A 48 5.41 8.62 -2.09
C LEU A 48 5.26 7.24 -1.42
N THR A 49 6.37 6.53 -1.20
CA THR A 49 6.42 5.25 -0.46
C THR A 49 6.83 5.42 1.00
N ILE A 50 6.63 6.61 1.58
CA ILE A 50 7.11 7.00 2.92
C ILE A 50 6.74 6.03 4.04
N ASP A 51 5.56 5.41 3.98
CA ASP A 51 5.10 4.49 5.03
C ASP A 51 5.92 3.18 5.07
N SER A 52 6.57 2.82 3.96
CA SER A 52 7.55 1.73 3.92
C SER A 52 8.93 2.14 4.48
N GLY A 53 9.16 3.43 4.76
CA GLY A 53 10.43 3.97 5.24
C GLY A 53 11.57 3.95 4.21
N VAL A 54 11.28 3.63 2.95
CA VAL A 54 12.24 3.51 1.85
C VAL A 54 11.67 4.13 0.57
N GLY A 55 12.56 4.44 -0.38
CA GLY A 55 12.20 5.02 -1.67
C GLY A 55 11.87 4.00 -2.75
N ILE A 56 11.48 4.49 -3.93
CA ILE A 56 11.05 3.68 -5.07
C ILE A 56 12.14 2.76 -5.65
N ASP A 57 13.40 3.10 -5.40
CA ASP A 57 14.59 2.33 -5.76
C ASP A 57 14.72 1.04 -4.94
N SER A 58 14.08 0.99 -3.77
CA SER A 58 14.21 -0.10 -2.79
C SER A 58 12.90 -0.83 -2.50
N VAL A 59 11.76 -0.12 -2.50
CA VAL A 59 10.44 -0.75 -2.32
C VAL A 59 10.12 -1.67 -3.51
N SER A 60 9.54 -2.84 -3.23
CA SER A 60 9.09 -3.74 -4.30
C SER A 60 8.04 -3.06 -5.20
N ALA A 61 8.05 -3.37 -6.49
CA ALA A 61 7.05 -2.85 -7.42
C ALA A 61 5.64 -3.27 -7.00
N LEU A 62 5.46 -4.50 -6.50
CA LEU A 62 4.18 -4.95 -5.99
C LEU A 62 3.71 -4.12 -4.78
N GLY A 63 4.60 -3.83 -3.82
CA GLY A 63 4.26 -2.99 -2.67
C GLY A 63 3.93 -1.55 -3.05
N ALA A 64 4.67 -0.96 -3.99
CA ALA A 64 4.36 0.37 -4.50
C ALA A 64 2.97 0.45 -5.16
N LEU A 65 2.62 -0.57 -5.96
CA LEU A 65 1.35 -0.61 -6.68
C LEU A 65 0.15 -0.95 -5.76
N ASP A 66 0.30 -1.98 -4.91
CA ASP A 66 -0.78 -2.57 -4.11
C ASP A 66 -1.00 -1.83 -2.79
N TYR A 67 0.08 -1.47 -2.10
CA TYR A 67 0.01 -0.82 -0.79
C TYR A 67 0.03 0.71 -0.89
N ALA A 68 1.01 1.27 -1.61
CA ALA A 68 1.17 2.72 -1.71
C ALA A 68 0.25 3.35 -2.78
N GLY A 69 -0.40 2.54 -3.62
CA GLY A 69 -1.33 3.01 -4.65
C GLY A 69 -0.65 3.81 -5.76
N LEU A 70 0.63 3.56 -6.01
CA LEU A 70 1.37 4.24 -7.09
C LEU A 70 0.87 3.81 -8.47
N PRO A 71 0.98 4.68 -9.50
CA PRO A 71 0.47 4.40 -10.83
C PRO A 71 1.15 3.20 -11.53
N GLY A 72 0.46 2.58 -12.49
CA GLY A 72 1.02 1.48 -13.30
C GLY A 72 0.40 0.11 -13.03
N TRP A 73 -0.69 0.03 -12.26
CA TRP A 73 -1.43 -1.21 -12.01
C TRP A 73 -1.87 -1.91 -13.30
N ASP A 74 -2.53 -1.16 -14.20
CA ASP A 74 -2.99 -1.69 -15.49
C ASP A 74 -1.81 -2.06 -16.41
N ALA A 75 -0.74 -1.25 -16.39
CA ALA A 75 0.48 -1.50 -17.14
C ALA A 75 1.21 -2.77 -16.64
N ALA A 76 1.06 -3.13 -15.38
CA ALA A 76 1.52 -4.38 -14.81
C ALA A 76 0.61 -5.58 -15.20
N GLY A 77 -0.54 -5.32 -15.82
CA GLY A 77 -1.53 -6.34 -16.20
C GLY A 77 -1.93 -7.21 -15.03
N LEU A 78 -2.08 -6.60 -13.85
CA LEU A 78 -2.63 -7.20 -12.65
C LEU A 78 -4.16 -7.27 -12.77
N PRO A 79 -4.83 -8.24 -12.13
CA PRO A 79 -6.29 -8.28 -12.07
C PRO A 79 -6.84 -7.01 -11.40
N GLU A 80 -8.14 -6.73 -11.54
CA GLU A 80 -8.77 -5.63 -10.81
C GLU A 80 -8.40 -5.70 -9.31
N ALA A 81 -7.95 -4.57 -8.77
CA ALA A 81 -7.61 -4.48 -7.37
C ALA A 81 -8.84 -4.81 -6.52
N GLU A 82 -8.68 -5.68 -5.53
CA GLU A 82 -9.75 -5.94 -4.58
C GLU A 82 -10.09 -4.63 -3.87
N GLN A 83 -11.34 -4.17 -4.01
CA GLN A 83 -11.80 -3.01 -3.27
C GLN A 83 -11.85 -3.38 -1.79
N SER A 84 -10.94 -2.83 -1.00
CA SER A 84 -11.05 -2.98 0.45
C SER A 84 -12.30 -2.24 0.91
N GLU A 85 -13.09 -2.89 1.78
CA GLU A 85 -14.20 -2.19 2.42
C GLU A 85 -13.61 -1.04 3.26
N PRO A 86 -14.06 0.20 3.06
CA PRO A 86 -13.56 1.32 3.84
C PRO A 86 -13.85 1.08 5.31
N TYR A 87 -12.83 1.22 6.17
CA TYR A 87 -12.96 1.07 7.61
C TYR A 87 -13.80 2.22 8.21
N ILE A 88 -15.12 2.09 8.12
CA ILE A 88 -16.11 3.06 8.62
C ILE A 88 -16.65 2.70 10.01
N HIS A 89 -16.19 1.58 10.58
CA HIS A 89 -16.64 1.11 11.89
C HIS A 89 -15.90 1.86 12.99
N HIS A 90 -16.57 2.87 13.55
CA HIS A 90 -16.14 3.50 14.79
C HIS A 90 -17.16 3.16 15.86
N PHE A 91 -16.68 2.62 16.99
CA PHE A 91 -17.49 2.60 18.20
C PHE A 91 -17.83 4.05 18.57
N PRO A 92 -19.04 4.33 19.10
CA PRO A 92 -19.50 5.69 19.39
C PRO A 92 -18.55 6.50 20.32
N ASP A 93 -17.71 5.81 21.12
CA ASP A 93 -16.64 6.39 21.96
C ASP A 93 -15.22 5.86 21.60
N GLY A 94 -15.08 5.16 20.48
CA GLY A 94 -13.84 4.52 20.03
C GLY A 94 -13.24 3.51 21.02
N ASN A 95 -11.92 3.34 20.96
CA ASN A 95 -11.17 2.42 21.82
C ASN A 95 -11.17 2.82 23.30
N SER A 96 -11.57 4.07 23.62
CA SER A 96 -11.61 4.59 24.99
C SER A 96 -12.60 3.82 25.86
N THR A 97 -13.78 3.46 25.33
CA THR A 97 -14.76 2.67 26.08
C THR A 97 -14.31 1.23 26.26
N ILE A 98 -13.61 0.63 25.28
CA ILE A 98 -13.00 -0.70 25.41
C ILE A 98 -11.93 -0.67 26.51
N ALA A 99 -11.01 0.29 26.47
CA ALA A 99 -9.96 0.46 27.47
C ALA A 99 -10.55 0.69 28.87
N ARG A 100 -11.55 1.57 29.00
CA ARG A 100 -12.23 1.85 30.26
C ARG A 100 -12.89 0.60 30.84
N LYS A 101 -13.61 -0.19 30.02
CA LYS A 101 -14.25 -1.44 30.46
C LYS A 101 -13.22 -2.49 30.90
N LEU A 102 -12.08 -2.57 30.22
CA LEU A 102 -10.96 -3.45 30.59
C LEU A 102 -10.37 -3.05 31.95
N VAL A 103 -10.09 -1.76 32.14
CA VAL A 103 -9.58 -1.22 33.41
C VAL A 103 -10.59 -1.42 34.55
N CYS A 104 -11.87 -1.12 34.32
CA CYS A 104 -12.95 -1.38 35.29
C CYS A 104 -13.01 -2.84 35.75
N ARG A 105 -12.68 -3.80 34.87
CA ARG A 105 -12.72 -5.23 35.20
C ARG A 105 -11.46 -5.68 35.94
N LEU A 106 -10.31 -5.10 35.64
CA LEU A 106 -9.03 -5.48 36.25
C LEU A 106 -8.80 -4.80 37.61
N ILE A 107 -9.24 -3.55 37.76
CA ILE A 107 -9.04 -2.74 38.97
C ILE A 107 -10.34 -1.99 39.30
N PRO A 108 -11.36 -2.70 39.84
CA PRO A 108 -12.67 -2.12 40.07
C PRO A 108 -12.65 -0.93 41.05
N ASP A 109 -11.73 -0.95 42.02
CA ASP A 109 -11.62 0.08 43.06
C ASP A 109 -11.13 1.45 42.53
N LEU A 110 -10.51 1.48 41.34
CA LEU A 110 -9.98 2.72 40.75
C LEU A 110 -11.07 3.63 40.18
N VAL A 111 -12.24 3.07 39.83
CA VAL A 111 -13.30 3.77 39.08
C VAL A 111 -14.41 4.30 39.99
N GLN A 112 -14.44 3.89 41.27
CA GLN A 112 -15.45 4.33 42.23
C GLN A 112 -15.28 5.76 42.73
N VAL A 113 -14.19 6.46 42.39
CA VAL A 113 -13.85 7.79 42.94
C VAL A 113 -14.13 8.94 41.96
N ILE A 114 -14.61 8.69 40.73
CA ILE A 114 -14.85 9.73 39.71
C ILE A 114 -16.28 9.72 39.16
N LEU A 115 -17.27 9.59 40.04
CA LEU A 115 -18.67 10.00 39.83
C LEU A 115 -19.14 10.74 41.08
#